data_AF-A0A519VC62-F1
#
_entry.id   AF-A0A519VC62-F1
#
_cell.length_a   1.000
_cell.length_b   1.000
_cell.length_c   1.000
_cell.angle_alpha   90.00
_cell.angle_beta   90.00
_cell.angle_gamma   90.00
#
_symmetry.space_group_name_H-M   'P 1'
#
loop_
_entity.id
_entity.type
_entity.pdbx_description
1 polymer ?
#
loop_
_entity_poly.entity_id
_entity_poly.type
_entity_poly.pdbx_seq_one_letter_code
_entity_poly.pdbx_strand_id
1 'polypeptide(L)'
;MRTKAATGCLIVSDKTVYPNQVDPSLIGLLGALLGGAPAYYNTSPQYESCGWTPSSGSSCKVCLGSYTIFLGLLSGCSGSLVNGVQGTFSVVLCPIDDYVNIFALIAAGTGAYYIYRKKIYVEA
;
A
#
# COMPACT_ATOMS: atom_id res chain seq x y z
N MET A 1 -14.16 -1.19 13.63
CA MET A 1 -13.43 -0.82 12.40
C MET A 1 -12.01 -1.36 12.55
N ARG A 2 -11.54 -2.22 11.65
CA ARG A 2 -10.16 -2.72 11.71
C ARG A 2 -9.25 -1.65 11.10
N THR A 3 -8.24 -1.26 11.84
CA THR A 3 -7.20 -0.35 11.36
C THR A 3 -5.90 -1.11 11.22
N LYS A 4 -5.12 -0.77 10.19
CA LYS A 4 -3.76 -1.26 10.01
C LYS A 4 -2.81 -0.08 10.09
N ALA A 5 -1.66 -0.26 10.71
CA ALA A 5 -0.61 0.73 10.79
C ALA A 5 0.68 0.17 10.20
N ALA A 6 1.44 1.02 9.50
CA ALA A 6 2.75 0.70 8.97
C ALA A 6 3.65 1.92 9.08
N THR A 7 4.88 1.73 9.53
CA THR A 7 5.90 2.78 9.57
C THR A 7 6.90 2.54 8.46
N GLY A 8 7.25 3.59 7.71
CA GLY A 8 8.18 3.47 6.59
C GLY A 8 8.12 4.65 5.64
N CYS A 9 8.37 4.38 4.36
CA CYS A 9 8.26 5.34 3.27
C CYS A 9 7.07 5.01 2.37
N LEU A 10 6.08 5.89 2.31
CA LEU A 10 4.89 5.80 1.47
C LEU A 10 5.15 6.41 0.09
N ILE A 11 4.96 5.62 -0.96
CA ILE A 11 4.80 6.16 -2.32
C ILE A 11 3.32 6.48 -2.50
N VAL A 12 2.97 7.77 -2.45
CA VAL A 12 1.57 8.23 -2.47
C VAL A 12 0.86 7.81 -3.76
N SER A 13 1.55 7.84 -4.89
CA SER A 13 1.03 7.41 -6.20
C SER A 13 0.61 5.94 -6.22
N ASP A 14 1.37 5.07 -5.55
CA ASP A 14 1.18 3.62 -5.56
C ASP A 14 0.49 3.10 -4.30
N LYS A 15 0.12 3.98 -3.35
CA LYS A 15 -0.50 3.63 -2.05
C LYS A 15 0.24 2.53 -1.30
N THR A 16 1.57 2.51 -1.41
CA THR A 16 2.42 1.43 -0.91
C THR A 16 3.44 1.96 0.08
N VAL A 17 3.50 1.34 1.26
CA VAL A 17 4.48 1.67 2.31
C VAL A 17 5.63 0.67 2.29
N TYR A 18 6.86 1.19 2.25
CA TYR A 18 8.10 0.43 2.31
C TYR A 18 8.67 0.54 3.73
N PRO A 19 8.62 -0.52 4.56
CA PRO A 19 9.01 -0.44 5.96
C PRO A 19 10.53 -0.52 6.18
N ASN A 20 11.25 -1.12 5.23
CA ASN A 20 12.66 -1.45 5.40
C ASN A 20 13.55 -0.26 5.03
N GLN A 21 14.10 0.37 6.05
CA GLN A 21 15.09 1.42 5.90
C GLN A 21 16.49 0.81 5.70
N VAL A 22 17.30 1.44 4.86
CA VAL A 22 18.73 1.15 4.79
C VAL A 22 19.40 1.65 6.07
N ASP A 23 20.38 0.92 6.59
CA ASP A 23 21.14 1.36 7.76
C ASP A 23 21.77 2.74 7.53
N PRO A 24 21.49 3.74 8.39
CA PRO A 24 22.00 5.11 8.22
C PRO A 24 23.53 5.20 8.13
N SER A 25 24.23 4.26 8.76
CA SER A 25 25.70 4.15 8.72
C SER A 25 26.25 3.81 7.33
N LEU A 26 25.47 3.10 6.51
CA LEU A 26 25.83 2.75 5.13
C LEU A 26 25.48 3.86 4.13
N ILE A 27 24.67 4.85 4.54
CA ILE A 27 24.17 5.94 3.69
C ILE A 27 25.13 7.14 3.67
N GLY A 28 26.35 7.05 4.20
CA GLY A 28 27.27 8.21 4.33
C GLY A 28 27.40 9.08 3.06
N LEU A 29 27.92 8.53 1.97
CA LEU A 29 28.09 9.28 0.71
C LEU A 29 26.77 9.43 -0.08
N LEU A 30 25.92 8.41 -0.03
CA LEU A 30 24.67 8.39 -0.77
C LEU A 30 23.64 9.36 -0.19
N GLY A 31 23.62 9.54 1.13
CA GLY A 31 22.74 10.44 1.87
C GLY A 31 23.02 11.89 1.54
N ALA A 32 24.29 12.27 1.38
CA ALA A 32 24.67 13.58 0.87
C ALA A 32 24.17 13.79 -0.58
N LEU A 33 24.27 12.75 -1.43
CA LEU A 33 23.77 12.78 -2.81
C LEU A 33 22.24 12.77 -2.91
N LEU A 34 21.56 12.17 -1.93
CA LEU A 34 20.10 12.05 -1.82
C LEU A 34 19.48 13.23 -1.06
N GLY A 35 20.27 14.27 -0.71
CA GLY A 35 19.81 15.48 -0.05
C GLY A 35 19.43 15.30 1.42
N GLY A 36 19.98 14.30 2.10
CA GLY A 36 19.72 13.98 3.51
C GLY A 36 18.44 13.18 3.77
N ALA A 37 17.69 12.82 2.72
CA ALA A 37 16.48 12.02 2.85
C ALA A 37 16.80 10.54 3.15
N PRO A 38 16.08 9.89 4.08
CA PRO A 38 16.30 8.48 4.38
C PRO A 38 15.92 7.59 3.20
N ALA A 39 16.72 6.53 3.02
CA ALA A 39 16.61 5.57 1.94
C ALA A 39 15.94 4.27 2.42
N TYR A 40 15.01 3.76 1.62
CA TYR A 40 14.22 2.55 1.86
C TYR A 40 14.34 1.59 0.67
N TYR A 41 14.09 0.30 0.90
CA TYR A 41 14.17 -0.74 -0.14
C TYR A 41 13.01 -1.74 -0.12
N ASN A 42 12.89 -2.44 -1.24
CA ASN A 42 11.79 -3.34 -1.55
C ASN A 42 12.12 -4.79 -1.16
N THR A 43 11.66 -5.23 0.01
CA THR A 43 11.61 -6.66 0.37
C THR A 43 10.23 -7.12 0.83
N SER A 44 9.44 -6.24 1.47
CA SER A 44 8.08 -6.55 1.95
C SER A 44 7.17 -5.31 1.93
N PRO A 45 6.82 -4.76 0.76
CA PRO A 45 5.97 -3.58 0.65
C PRO A 45 4.55 -3.86 1.18
N GLN A 46 3.93 -2.84 1.78
CA GLN A 46 2.56 -2.89 2.31
C GLN A 46 1.65 -2.05 1.43
N TYR A 47 0.91 -2.70 0.53
CA TYR A 47 -0.08 -2.06 -0.33
C TYR A 47 -1.45 -2.06 0.32
N GLU A 48 -2.18 -0.94 0.22
CA GLU A 48 -3.57 -0.84 0.67
C GLU A 48 -4.41 -0.02 -0.31
N SER A 49 -5.52 -0.60 -0.78
CA SER A 49 -6.38 -0.02 -1.82
C SER A 49 -7.08 1.27 -1.37
N CYS A 50 -7.45 1.35 -0.09
CA CYS A 50 -8.09 2.49 0.55
C CYS A 50 -7.12 3.68 0.75
N GLY A 51 -5.82 3.45 0.53
CA GLY A 51 -4.78 4.44 0.74
C GLY A 51 -4.39 4.60 2.21
N TRP A 52 -3.25 5.25 2.41
CA TRP A 52 -2.65 5.46 3.71
C TRP A 52 -2.82 6.91 4.17
N THR A 53 -2.97 7.13 5.47
CA THR A 53 -3.02 8.46 6.08
C THR A 53 -2.00 8.60 7.21
N PRO A 54 -1.30 9.75 7.34
CA PRO A 54 -1.32 10.91 6.44
C PRO A 54 -0.59 10.63 5.10
N SER A 55 -0.93 11.32 4.02
CA SER A 55 -0.26 11.19 2.71
C SER A 55 0.88 12.21 2.50
N SER A 56 1.22 12.97 3.54
CA SER A 56 2.19 14.07 3.51
C SER A 56 3.08 14.06 4.76
N GLY A 57 4.33 14.48 4.63
CA GLY A 57 5.35 14.39 5.69
C GLY A 57 6.76 14.60 5.15
N SER A 58 7.76 14.13 5.89
CA SER A 58 9.17 14.23 5.49
C SER A 58 9.46 13.44 4.22
N SER A 59 10.31 13.96 3.34
CA SER A 59 10.68 13.25 2.11
C SER A 59 11.56 12.03 2.40
N CYS A 60 11.30 10.91 1.72
CA CYS A 60 12.15 9.73 1.70
C CYS A 60 12.35 9.23 0.27
N LYS A 61 13.32 8.34 0.10
CA LYS A 61 13.67 7.74 -1.18
C LYS A 61 13.51 6.23 -1.11
N VAL A 62 12.82 5.63 -2.07
CA VAL A 62 12.68 4.18 -2.16
C VAL A 62 13.41 3.69 -3.39
N CYS A 63 14.22 2.64 -3.22
CA CYS A 63 14.73 1.85 -4.33
C CYS A 63 13.73 0.72 -4.61
N LEU A 64 13.14 0.70 -5.81
CA LEU A 64 12.18 -0.35 -6.21
C LEU A 64 12.86 -1.71 -6.46
N GLY A 65 14.18 -1.73 -6.59
CA GLY A 65 15.01 -2.92 -6.61
C GLY A 65 15.70 -3.19 -5.28
N SER A 66 16.95 -3.62 -5.35
CA SER A 66 17.83 -3.84 -4.20
C SER A 66 18.92 -2.77 -4.14
N TYR A 67 19.42 -2.48 -2.93
CA TYR A 67 20.69 -1.78 -2.81
C TYR A 67 21.83 -2.77 -3.02
N THR A 68 22.77 -2.38 -3.87
CA THR A 68 24.04 -3.10 -4.02
C THR A 68 25.01 -2.58 -2.99
N ILE A 69 25.70 -3.50 -2.31
CA ILE A 69 26.76 -3.19 -1.36
C ILE A 69 28.07 -3.60 -2.02
N PHE A 70 28.97 -2.65 -2.23
CA PHE A 70 30.30 -2.89 -2.76
C PHE A 70 31.33 -2.45 -1.72
N LEU A 71 32.19 -3.37 -1.29
CA LEU A 71 33.20 -3.14 -0.24
C LEU A 71 32.62 -2.57 1.08
N GLY A 72 31.40 -2.96 1.44
CA GLY A 72 30.74 -2.47 2.66
C GLY A 72 30.18 -1.05 2.55
N LEU A 73 30.17 -0.44 1.36
CA LEU A 73 29.46 0.81 1.07
C LEU A 73 28.28 0.56 0.14
N LEU A 74 27.19 1.30 0.33
CA LEU A 74 26.10 1.33 -0.64
C LEU A 74 26.63 1.90 -1.96
N SER A 75 26.68 1.07 -3.02
CA SER A 75 27.14 1.49 -4.35
C SER A 75 26.02 2.03 -5.23
N GLY A 76 24.76 1.72 -4.93
CA GLY A 76 23.61 2.28 -5.64
C GLY A 76 22.37 1.39 -5.59
N CYS A 77 21.27 1.93 -6.14
CA CYS A 77 20.02 1.21 -6.34
C CYS A 77 20.08 0.47 -7.69
N SER A 78 19.79 -0.82 -7.70
CA SER A 78 19.74 -1.64 -8.92
C SER A 78 18.49 -1.41 -9.78
N GLY A 79 17.57 -0.54 -9.33
CA GLY A 79 16.33 -0.21 -10.01
C GLY A 79 16.04 1.29 -10.01
N SER A 80 14.77 1.64 -10.16
CA SER A 80 14.33 3.04 -10.09
C SER A 80 14.31 3.55 -8.65
N LEU A 81 14.81 4.77 -8.48
CA LEU A 81 14.80 5.48 -7.21
C LEU A 81 13.67 6.51 -7.23
N VAL A 82 12.69 6.32 -6.37
CA VAL A 82 11.44 7.09 -6.34
C VAL A 82 11.30 7.86 -5.03
N ASN A 83 10.64 9.00 -5.11
CA ASN A 83 10.35 9.83 -3.95
C ASN A 83 9.09 9.33 -3.24
N GLY A 84 9.14 9.33 -1.91
CA GLY A 84 8.00 9.06 -1.06
C GLY A 84 7.97 9.99 0.14
N VAL A 85 7.03 9.68 1.02
CA VAL A 85 6.81 10.38 2.29
C VAL A 85 7.12 9.42 3.43
N GLN A 86 7.94 9.85 4.38
CA GLN A 86 8.28 9.07 5.56
C GLN A 86 7.30 9.34 6.67
N GLY A 87 6.89 8.30 7.38
CA GLY A 87 6.06 8.46 8.57
C GLY A 87 5.51 7.14 9.08
N THR A 88 4.67 7.28 10.11
CA THR A 88 3.77 6.22 10.54
C THR A 88 2.42 6.47 9.89
N PHE A 89 2.01 5.51 9.09
CA PHE A 89 0.78 5.55 8.33
C PHE A 89 -0.25 4.63 8.96
N SER A 90 -1.50 5.05 8.92
CA SER A 90 -2.65 4.26 9.30
C SER A 90 -3.62 4.17 8.12
N VAL A 91 -4.33 3.05 8.03
CA VAL A 91 -5.43 2.89 7.08
C VAL A 91 -6.61 2.29 7.80
N VAL A 92 -7.79 2.79 7.47
CA VAL A 92 -9.06 2.11 7.79
C VAL A 92 -9.32 1.13 6.66
N LEU A 93 -9.32 -0.16 6.99
CA LEU A 93 -9.61 -1.20 6.00
C LEU A 93 -11.01 -0.98 5.42
N CYS A 94 -11.16 -1.04 4.09
CA CYS A 94 -12.43 -0.82 3.41
C CYS A 94 -13.41 -1.95 3.77
N PRO A 95 -14.45 -1.69 4.57
CA PRO A 95 -15.33 -2.75 5.07
C PRO A 95 -16.23 -3.34 3.97
N ILE A 96 -16.31 -2.70 2.79
CA ILE A 96 -17.18 -3.16 1.70
C ILE A 96 -16.80 -4.56 1.21
N ASP A 97 -15.51 -4.89 1.16
CA ASP A 97 -15.05 -6.20 0.66
C ASP A 97 -15.55 -7.36 1.53
N ASP A 98 -15.59 -7.16 2.86
CA ASP A 98 -16.10 -8.14 3.82
C ASP A 98 -17.60 -8.42 3.66
N TYR A 99 -18.36 -7.50 3.04
CA TYR A 99 -19.81 -7.60 2.88
C TYR A 99 -20.27 -7.91 1.44
N VAL A 100 -19.35 -8.07 0.47
CA VAL A 100 -19.69 -8.36 -0.93
C VAL A 100 -20.58 -9.60 -1.04
N ASN A 101 -20.27 -10.65 -0.29
CA ASN A 101 -21.06 -11.88 -0.27
C ASN A 101 -22.49 -11.66 0.25
N ILE A 102 -22.67 -10.78 1.25
CA ILE A 102 -23.99 -10.46 1.79
C ILE A 102 -24.80 -9.64 0.77
N PHE A 103 -24.18 -8.65 0.13
CA PHE A 103 -24.83 -7.87 -0.93
C PHE A 103 -25.22 -8.75 -2.13
N ALA A 104 -24.35 -9.67 -2.54
CA ALA A 104 -24.65 -10.63 -3.60
C ALA A 104 -25.85 -11.53 -3.24
N LEU A 105 -25.90 -12.00 -1.99
CA LEU A 105 -26.98 -12.87 -1.51
C LEU A 105 -28.33 -12.15 -1.43
N ILE A 106 -28.34 -10.87 -1.00
CA ILE A 106 -29.54 -10.03 -1.02
C ILE A 106 -30.00 -9.80 -2.46
N ALA A 107 -29.10 -9.42 -3.37
CA ALA A 107 -29.44 -9.19 -4.76
C ALA A 107 -30.01 -10.45 -5.43
N ALA A 108 -29.39 -11.61 -5.22
CA ALA A 108 -29.86 -12.90 -5.72
C ALA A 108 -31.23 -13.28 -5.14
N GLY A 109 -31.42 -13.11 -3.82
CA GLY A 109 -32.67 -13.41 -3.14
C GLY A 109 -33.83 -12.54 -3.64
N THR A 110 -33.60 -11.24 -3.80
CA THR A 110 -34.63 -10.30 -4.28
C THR A 110 -34.98 -10.56 -5.75
N GLY A 111 -33.97 -10.85 -6.58
CA GLY A 111 -34.16 -11.23 -7.99
C GLY A 111 -34.94 -12.54 -8.13
N ALA A 112 -34.58 -13.58 -7.38
CA ALA A 112 -35.29 -14.85 -7.37
C ALA A 112 -36.74 -14.69 -6.92
N TYR A 113 -36.98 -13.94 -5.84
CA TYR A 113 -38.34 -13.66 -5.34
C TYR A 113 -39.20 -12.97 -6.39
N TYR A 114 -38.64 -11.98 -7.11
CA TYR A 114 -39.36 -11.26 -8.16
C TYR A 114 -39.74 -12.18 -9.34
N ILE A 115 -38.84 -13.07 -9.75
CA ILE A 115 -39.10 -14.06 -10.81
C ILE A 115 -40.19 -15.05 -10.37
N TYR A 116 -40.10 -15.57 -9.13
CA TYR A 116 -41.09 -16.50 -8.59
C TYR A 116 -42.49 -15.89 -8.54
N ARG A 117 -42.61 -14.63 -8.10
CA ARG A 117 -43.88 -13.92 -8.08
C ARG A 117 -44.48 -13.79 -9.47
N LYS A 118 -43.69 -13.43 -10.49
CA LYS A 118 -44.21 -13.32 -11.87
C LYS A 118 -44.63 -14.65 -12.47
N LYS A 119 -43.96 -15.77 -12.19
CA LYS A 119 -44.39 -17.08 -12.68
C LYS A 119 -45.76 -17.51 -12.13
N ILE A 120 -46.04 -17.21 -10.85
CA ILE A 120 -47.33 -17.52 -10.22
C ILE A 120 -48.49 -16.72 -10.86
N TYR A 121 -48.25 -15.51 -11.37
CA TYR A 121 -49.28 -14.69 -12.02
C TYR A 121 -49.51 -15.00 -13.51
N VAL A 122 -48.64 -15.79 -14.15
CA VAL A 122 -48.79 -16.15 -15.58
C VAL A 122 -49.52 -17.49 -15.76
N GLU A 123 -49.59 -18.31 -14.70
CA GLU A 123 -50.30 -19.60 -14.70
C GLU A 123 -51.66 -19.56 -13.97
N ALA A 124 -52.21 -18.37 -13.68
CA ALA A 124 -53.52 -18.18 -13.04
C ALA A 124 -54.57 -17.61 -14.01
#